data_AF-A0AAE7DV44-F1
#
_entry.id   AF-A0AAE7DV44-F1
#
_cell.length_a   1.000
_cell.length_b   1.000
_cell.length_c   1.000
_cell.angle_alpha   90.00
_cell.angle_beta   90.00
_cell.angle_gamma   90.00
#
_symmetry.space_group_name_H-M   'P 1'
#
loop_
_entity.id
_entity.type
_entity.pdbx_description
1 polymer ?
#
loop_
_entity_poly.entity_id
_entity_poly.type
_entity_poly.pdbx_seq_one_letter_code
_entity_poly.pdbx_strand_id
1 'polypeptide(L)'
;MCFVCRGRILELPYSYNAHPSFLDTPSFPSIKEARMLHFWGDKPWKLLSVIGTKKWHEILIQTPFKDAYFNAPFLDHFFESFQNRDKEIHDLNKILSFSDRRHSFEFLLPRLSSKFLIEFLLFKAKQKVKRLIKRVF
;
A
#
# COMPACT_ATOMS: atom_id res chain seq x y z
N MET A 1 26.38 -10.19 11.39
CA MET A 1 26.43 -11.43 12.19
C MET A 1 26.95 -11.08 13.59
N CYS A 2 26.29 -11.51 14.66
CA CYS A 2 26.75 -11.27 16.03
C CYS A 2 27.84 -12.30 16.37
N PHE A 3 29.11 -11.88 16.32
CA PHE A 3 30.25 -12.80 16.47
C PHE A 3 30.32 -13.46 17.85
N VAL A 4 29.82 -12.79 18.89
CA VAL A 4 29.84 -13.30 20.28
C VAL A 4 28.89 -14.49 20.51
N CYS A 5 27.91 -14.70 19.61
CA CYS A 5 26.94 -15.80 19.73
C CYS A 5 27.22 -16.97 18.78
N ARG A 6 28.38 -17.00 18.12
CA ARG A 6 28.72 -18.05 17.14
C ARG A 6 28.62 -19.46 17.77
N GLY A 7 27.89 -20.36 17.13
CA GLY A 7 27.63 -21.72 17.62
C GLY A 7 26.60 -21.83 18.75
N ARG A 8 25.98 -20.71 19.16
CA ARG A 8 24.93 -20.66 20.20
C ARG A 8 23.61 -20.06 19.70
N ILE A 9 23.47 -19.88 18.39
CA ILE A 9 22.25 -19.37 17.77
C ILE A 9 21.47 -20.55 17.20
N LEU A 10 20.20 -20.68 17.62
CA LEU A 10 19.23 -21.52 16.93
C LEU A 10 18.81 -20.81 15.65
N GLU A 11 19.11 -21.39 14.49
CA GLU A 11 18.71 -20.84 13.19
C GLU A 11 17.21 -21.06 12.98
N LEU A 12 16.46 -19.96 12.81
CA LEU A 12 15.05 -20.02 12.45
C LEU A 12 14.87 -20.00 10.93
N PRO A 13 13.84 -20.69 10.39
CA PRO A 13 13.50 -20.59 8.98
C PRO A 13 13.21 -19.14 8.56
N TYR A 14 13.52 -18.81 7.31
CA TYR A 14 13.31 -17.46 6.77
C TYR A 14 11.85 -16.95 6.88
N SER A 15 10.87 -17.87 6.93
CA SER A 15 9.45 -17.54 7.12
C SER A 15 9.14 -16.75 8.40
N TYR A 16 10.02 -16.80 9.41
CA TYR A 16 9.91 -16.03 10.66
C TYR A 16 10.54 -14.64 10.58
N ASN A 17 11.11 -14.24 9.44
CA ASN A 17 11.72 -12.94 9.22
C ASN A 17 11.68 -12.55 7.74
N ALA A 18 10.56 -12.84 7.07
CA ALA A 18 10.46 -12.73 5.62
C ALA A 18 10.30 -11.27 5.20
N HIS A 19 11.07 -10.83 4.19
CA HIS A 19 10.87 -9.50 3.62
C HIS A 19 9.80 -9.54 2.52
N PRO A 20 8.86 -8.58 2.49
CA PRO A 20 7.77 -8.59 1.54
C PRO A 20 8.16 -8.65 0.06
N SER A 21 9.35 -8.17 -0.33
CA SER A 21 9.80 -8.25 -1.72
C SER A 21 10.08 -9.65 -2.23
N PHE A 22 10.25 -10.63 -1.33
CA PHE A 22 10.47 -12.02 -1.70
C PHE A 22 9.17 -12.81 -1.82
N LEU A 23 8.03 -12.19 -1.47
CA LEU A 23 6.72 -12.78 -1.71
C LEU A 23 6.54 -12.99 -3.22
N ASP A 24 6.02 -14.16 -3.59
CA ASP A 24 5.79 -14.59 -4.97
C ASP A 24 7.09 -14.78 -5.80
N THR A 25 8.24 -14.97 -5.13
CA THR A 25 9.48 -15.43 -5.77
C THR A 25 9.61 -16.96 -5.69
N PRO A 26 10.42 -17.61 -6.56
CA PRO A 26 10.65 -19.06 -6.48
C PRO A 26 11.17 -19.53 -5.12
N SER A 27 11.90 -18.67 -4.41
CA SER A 27 12.44 -18.93 -3.08
C SER A 27 11.41 -18.78 -1.95
N PHE A 28 10.28 -18.13 -2.23
CA PHE A 28 9.20 -17.94 -1.26
C PHE A 28 7.85 -17.76 -1.99
N PRO A 29 7.24 -18.87 -2.45
CA PRO A 29 6.19 -18.84 -3.47
C PRO A 29 4.84 -18.34 -2.96
N SER A 30 4.65 -18.15 -1.64
CA SER A 30 3.40 -17.64 -1.12
C SER A 30 3.52 -16.91 0.22
N ILE A 31 2.77 -15.81 0.36
CA ILE A 31 2.54 -15.14 1.65
C ILE A 31 1.92 -16.06 2.72
N LYS A 32 1.29 -17.16 2.33
CA LYS A 32 0.73 -18.17 3.26
C LYS A 32 1.81 -18.89 4.06
N GLU A 33 3.03 -18.93 3.55
CA GLU A 33 4.17 -19.56 4.20
C GLU A 33 4.89 -18.59 5.15
N ALA A 34 4.65 -17.27 5.03
CA ALA A 34 5.20 -16.26 5.92
C ALA A 34 4.49 -16.30 7.27
N ARG A 35 5.28 -16.49 8.34
CA ARG A 35 4.82 -16.37 9.72
C ARG A 35 4.98 -14.95 10.24
N MET A 36 5.99 -14.24 9.76
CA MET A 36 6.28 -12.85 10.11
C MET A 36 6.84 -12.10 8.90
N LEU A 37 6.32 -10.88 8.67
CA LEU A 37 6.82 -9.97 7.64
C LEU A 37 7.67 -8.86 8.27
N HIS A 38 8.91 -8.74 7.82
CA HIS A 38 9.83 -7.72 8.27
C HIS A 38 10.03 -6.66 7.19
N PHE A 39 9.53 -5.44 7.45
CA PHE A 39 9.68 -4.27 6.57
C PHE A 39 10.96 -3.49 6.91
N TRP A 40 12.14 -4.06 6.64
CA TRP A 40 13.44 -3.46 6.98
C TRP A 40 13.85 -2.29 6.06
N GLY A 41 13.31 -2.22 4.84
CA GLY A 41 13.48 -1.06 3.96
C GLY A 41 12.34 -0.06 4.09
N ASP A 42 11.67 0.15 2.96
CA ASP A 42 10.46 0.96 2.85
C ASP A 42 9.37 0.52 3.82
N LYS A 43 8.64 1.51 4.34
CA LYS A 43 7.70 1.30 5.44
C LYS A 43 6.27 1.18 4.94
N PRO A 44 5.50 0.20 5.44
CA PRO A 44 4.20 -0.11 4.89
C PRO A 44 3.13 0.93 5.23
N TRP A 45 3.37 1.82 6.19
CA TRP A 45 2.48 2.94 6.46
C TRP A 45 2.53 4.04 5.38
N LYS A 46 3.44 3.92 4.39
CA LYS A 46 3.41 4.73 3.17
C LYS A 46 2.50 4.02 2.16
N LEU A 47 1.32 4.60 1.92
CA LEU A 47 0.15 3.99 1.25
C LEU A 47 0.43 3.29 -0.10
N LEU A 48 1.48 3.71 -0.82
CA LEU A 48 1.78 3.29 -2.20
C LEU A 48 3.16 2.66 -2.35
N SER A 49 3.82 2.34 -1.25
CA SER A 49 5.19 1.84 -1.24
C SER A 49 5.16 0.36 -0.85
N VAL A 50 5.67 -0.49 -1.74
CA VAL A 50 6.06 -1.91 -1.57
C VAL A 50 4.97 -3.00 -1.66
N ILE A 51 5.41 -4.15 -2.20
CA ILE A 51 4.78 -5.49 -2.03
C ILE A 51 4.51 -5.74 -0.54
N GLY A 52 3.36 -6.33 -0.20
CA GLY A 52 2.97 -6.63 1.19
C GLY A 52 2.29 -5.50 1.96
N THR A 53 2.34 -4.25 1.47
CA THR A 53 1.72 -3.09 2.12
C THR A 53 0.20 -3.18 2.22
N LYS A 54 -0.46 -3.83 1.26
CA LYS A 54 -1.89 -4.13 1.34
C LYS A 54 -2.22 -4.94 2.60
N LYS A 55 -1.45 -6.00 2.85
CA LYS A 55 -1.70 -6.88 4.00
C LYS A 55 -1.49 -6.15 5.33
N TRP A 56 -0.51 -5.25 5.37
CA TRP A 56 -0.29 -4.40 6.52
C TRP A 56 -1.49 -3.49 6.82
N HIS A 57 -2.04 -2.82 5.79
CA HIS A 57 -3.22 -1.97 5.95
C HIS A 57 -4.50 -2.75 6.30
N GLU A 58 -4.69 -3.96 5.74
CA GLU A 58 -5.78 -4.86 6.12
C GLU A 58 -5.76 -5.18 7.62
N ILE A 59 -4.57 -5.43 8.18
CA ILE A 59 -4.39 -5.69 9.61
C ILE A 59 -4.54 -4.40 10.43
N LEU A 60 -3.94 -3.29 10.00
CA LEU A 60 -4.03 -1.99 10.68
C LEU A 60 -5.49 -1.61 10.97
N ILE A 61 -6.39 -1.80 10.00
CA ILE A 61 -7.81 -1.46 10.14
C ILE A 61 -8.51 -2.26 11.24
N GLN A 62 -8.01 -3.46 11.55
CA GLN A 62 -8.53 -4.30 12.61
C GLN A 62 -7.95 -3.92 13.99
N THR A 63 -6.99 -2.99 14.04
CA THR A 63 -6.38 -2.52 15.29
C THR A 63 -7.02 -1.23 15.80
N PRO A 64 -6.87 -0.92 17.11
CA PRO A 64 -7.25 0.39 17.67
C PRO A 64 -6.48 1.57 17.06
N PHE A 65 -5.36 1.33 16.38
CA PHE A 65 -4.51 2.39 15.81
C PHE A 65 -5.02 2.91 14.46
N LYS A 66 -6.07 2.31 13.89
CA LYS A 66 -6.60 2.69 12.57
C LYS A 66 -6.92 4.19 12.51
N ASP A 67 -7.58 4.73 13.54
CA ASP A 67 -8.07 6.11 13.52
C ASP A 67 -6.90 7.08 13.72
N ALA A 68 -5.91 6.71 14.54
CA ALA A 68 -4.68 7.48 14.68
C ALA A 68 -3.89 7.55 13.36
N TYR A 69 -3.87 6.46 12.59
CA TYR A 69 -3.23 6.42 11.28
C TYR A 69 -3.98 7.28 10.25
N PHE A 70 -5.29 7.07 10.06
CA PHE A 70 -6.06 7.76 9.01
C PHE A 70 -6.31 9.24 9.30
N ASN A 71 -6.14 9.69 10.54
CA ASN A 71 -6.22 11.10 10.92
C ASN A 71 -4.82 11.74 11.09
N ALA A 72 -3.75 11.04 10.73
CA ALA A 72 -2.40 11.57 10.90
C ALA A 72 -2.11 12.67 9.85
N PRO A 73 -1.51 13.82 10.25
CA PRO A 73 -1.24 14.94 9.33
C PRO A 73 -0.37 14.59 8.12
N PHE A 74 0.46 13.54 8.21
CA PHE A 74 1.31 13.14 7.08
C PHE A 74 0.50 12.59 5.90
N LEU A 75 -0.72 12.09 6.12
CA LEU A 75 -1.60 11.66 5.05
C LEU A 75 -2.22 12.83 4.29
N ASP A 76 -2.38 13.99 4.93
CA ASP A 76 -2.84 15.21 4.26
C ASP A 76 -1.82 15.65 3.20
N HIS A 77 -0.54 15.68 3.56
CA HIS A 77 0.55 16.00 2.63
C HIS A 77 0.81 14.90 1.59
N PHE A 78 0.51 13.65 1.92
CA PHE A 78 0.66 12.53 0.99
C PHE A 78 -0.19 12.74 -0.27
N PHE A 79 -1.39 13.32 -0.15
CA PHE A 79 -2.26 13.56 -1.30
C PHE A 79 -2.01 14.89 -2.02
N GLU A 80 -1.54 15.91 -1.30
CA GLU A 80 -1.04 17.15 -1.91
C GLU A 80 0.14 16.88 -2.86
N SER A 81 1.02 15.91 -2.54
CA SER A 81 2.12 15.54 -3.45
C SER A 81 1.62 14.91 -4.76
N PHE A 82 0.48 14.20 -4.74
CA PHE A 82 -0.14 13.65 -5.94
C PHE A 82 -0.71 14.74 -6.84
N GLN A 83 -1.31 15.80 -6.29
CA GLN A 83 -1.96 16.86 -7.09
C GLN A 83 -1.00 17.56 -8.07
N ASN A 84 0.31 17.52 -7.82
CA ASN A 84 1.32 18.22 -8.62
C ASN A 84 2.10 17.32 -9.62
N ARG A 85 1.81 16.02 -9.70
CA ARG A 85 2.58 15.07 -10.53
C ARG A 85 1.67 14.08 -11.27
N ASP A 86 1.41 14.34 -12.54
CA ASP A 86 0.55 13.52 -13.42
C ASP A 86 0.88 12.01 -13.42
N LYS A 87 2.15 11.64 -13.26
CA LYS A 87 2.62 10.24 -13.24
C LYS A 87 2.22 9.50 -11.96
N GLU A 88 2.32 10.18 -10.83
CA GLU A 88 1.95 9.69 -9.51
C GLU A 88 0.41 9.59 -9.39
N ILE A 89 -0.33 10.51 -10.02
CA ILE A 89 -1.80 10.45 -10.14
C ILE A 89 -2.25 9.20 -10.90
N HIS A 90 -1.54 8.81 -11.96
CA HIS A 90 -1.85 7.60 -12.70
C HIS A 90 -1.69 6.35 -11.82
N ASP A 91 -0.65 6.30 -11.01
CA ASP A 91 -0.39 5.18 -10.09
C ASP A 91 -1.42 5.13 -8.95
N LEU A 92 -1.81 6.28 -8.39
CA LEU A 92 -2.91 6.37 -7.42
C LEU A 92 -4.23 5.88 -8.02
N ASN A 93 -4.54 6.25 -9.26
CA ASN A 93 -5.74 5.75 -9.94
C ASN A 93 -5.69 4.26 -10.22
N LYS A 94 -4.53 3.71 -10.56
CA LYS A 94 -4.35 2.28 -10.77
C LYS A 94 -4.56 1.50 -9.46
N ILE A 95 -4.06 2.04 -8.35
CA ILE A 95 -4.16 1.45 -7.01
C ILE A 95 -5.58 1.59 -6.41
N LEU A 96 -6.31 2.65 -6.77
CA LEU A 96 -7.72 2.85 -6.42
C LEU A 96 -8.68 2.38 -7.53
N SER A 97 -8.19 1.68 -8.54
CA SER A 97 -9.03 1.10 -9.60
C SER A 97 -9.36 -0.37 -9.34
N PHE A 98 -10.63 -0.68 -9.57
CA PHE A 98 -11.22 -2.02 -9.57
C PHE A 98 -10.62 -2.98 -10.60
N SER A 99 -9.63 -2.56 -11.40
CA SER A 99 -9.04 -3.39 -12.45
C SER A 99 -8.05 -4.42 -11.93
N ASP A 100 -7.40 -4.19 -10.78
CA ASP A 100 -6.48 -5.15 -10.17
C ASP A 100 -6.84 -5.41 -8.70
N ARG A 101 -7.73 -6.39 -8.48
CA ARG A 101 -8.18 -6.78 -7.13
C ARG A 101 -7.04 -7.23 -6.20
N ARG A 102 -5.88 -7.63 -6.74
CA ARG A 102 -4.73 -8.05 -5.91
C ARG A 102 -4.08 -6.85 -5.25
N HIS A 103 -4.00 -5.72 -5.95
CA HIS A 103 -3.33 -4.51 -5.49
C HIS A 103 -4.27 -3.32 -5.21
N SER A 104 -5.59 -3.51 -5.33
CA SER A 104 -6.58 -2.46 -5.07
C SER A 104 -6.69 -2.12 -3.58
N PHE A 105 -6.61 -0.84 -3.24
CA PHE A 105 -6.81 -0.29 -1.89
C PHE A 105 -8.20 0.31 -1.68
N GLU A 106 -9.21 -0.17 -2.42
CA GLU A 106 -10.58 0.33 -2.35
C GLU A 106 -11.19 0.30 -0.95
N PHE A 107 -10.77 -0.67 -0.13
CA PHE A 107 -11.21 -0.77 1.26
C PHE A 107 -10.78 0.43 2.12
N LEU A 108 -9.81 1.24 1.67
CA LEU A 108 -9.43 2.49 2.30
C LEU A 108 -10.41 3.62 1.98
N LEU A 109 -11.12 3.60 0.84
CA LEU A 109 -11.98 4.70 0.39
C LEU A 109 -13.02 5.13 1.44
N PRO A 110 -13.76 4.22 2.12
CA PRO A 110 -14.74 4.61 3.14
C PRO A 110 -14.14 5.21 4.41
N ARG A 111 -12.81 5.10 4.58
CA ARG A 111 -12.07 5.52 5.78
C ARG A 111 -11.21 6.76 5.54
N LEU A 112 -11.09 7.19 4.28
CA LEU A 112 -10.46 8.45 3.92
C LEU A 112 -11.47 9.59 4.16
N SER A 113 -10.97 10.78 4.47
CA SER A 113 -11.81 11.92 4.85
C SER A 113 -12.86 12.25 3.78
N SER A 114 -13.99 12.88 4.17
CA SER A 114 -15.03 13.28 3.22
C SER A 114 -14.50 14.24 2.14
N LYS A 115 -13.57 15.13 2.52
CA LYS A 115 -12.83 15.99 1.59
C LYS A 115 -12.06 15.17 0.55
N PHE A 116 -11.38 14.11 1.00
CA PHE A 116 -10.62 13.20 0.13
C PHE A 116 -11.52 12.46 -0.87
N LEU A 117 -12.65 11.93 -0.41
CA LEU A 117 -13.62 11.24 -1.28
C LEU A 117 -14.16 12.18 -2.37
N ILE A 118 -14.46 13.44 -2.02
CA ILE A 118 -14.95 14.45 -2.96
C ILE A 118 -13.89 14.76 -4.04
N GLU A 119 -12.63 15.00 -3.65
CA GLU A 119 -11.54 15.25 -4.60
C GLU A 119 -11.32 14.08 -5.56
N PHE A 120 -11.35 12.84 -5.05
CA PHE A 120 -11.22 11.64 -5.86
C PHE A 120 -12.39 11.46 -6.85
N LEU A 121 -13.63 11.70 -6.40
CA LEU A 121 -14.82 11.64 -7.26
C LEU A 121 -14.78 12.71 -8.37
N LEU A 122 -14.40 13.95 -8.03
CA LEU A 122 -14.22 15.04 -9.00
C LEU A 122 -13.15 14.69 -10.05
N PHE A 123 -12.05 14.06 -9.62
CA PHE A 123 -11.02 13.59 -10.52
C PHE A 123 -11.54 12.51 -11.50
N LYS A 124 -12.25 11.50 -11.00
CA LYS A 124 -12.86 10.44 -11.84
C LYS A 124 -13.79 11.04 -12.89
N ALA A 125 -14.59 12.04 -12.50
CA ALA A 125 -15.46 12.77 -13.42
C ALA A 125 -14.63 13.48 -14.51
N LYS A 126 -13.58 14.22 -14.15
CA LYS A 126 -12.67 14.88 -15.12
C LYS A 126 -12.05 13.90 -16.12
N GLN A 127 -11.59 12.72 -15.67
CA GLN A 127 -11.03 11.70 -16.57
C GLN A 127 -12.07 11.11 -17.53
N LYS A 128 -13.30 10.86 -17.05
CA LYS A 128 -14.40 10.40 -17.91
C LYS A 128 -14.70 11.43 -19.00
N VAL A 129 -14.79 12.70 -18.62
CA VAL A 129 -15.01 13.81 -19.57
C VAL A 129 -13.87 13.89 -20.59
N LYS A 130 -12.61 13.82 -20.16
CA LYS A 130 -11.46 13.83 -21.08
C LYS A 130 -11.49 12.67 -22.09
N ARG A 131 -11.90 11.47 -21.67
CA ARG A 131 -12.07 10.30 -22.54
C ARG A 131 -13.25 10.43 -23.50
N LEU A 132 -14.34 11.06 -23.05
CA LEU A 132 -15.50 11.36 -23.89
C LEU A 132 -15.13 12.36 -24.99
N ILE A 133 -14.42 13.44 -24.64
CA ILE A 133 -13.95 14.43 -25.62
C ILE A 133 -13.05 13.76 -26.67
N LYS A 134 -12.09 12.92 -26.25
CA LYS A 134 -11.23 12.14 -27.16
C LYS A 134 -11.93 11.08 -28.02
N ARG A 135 -13.19 10.74 -27.71
CA ARG A 135 -13.99 9.80 -28.51
C ARG A 135 -14.92 10.51 -29.49
N VAL A 136 -15.21 11.77 -29.24
CA VAL A 136 -16.12 12.60 -30.04
C VAL A 136 -15.33 13.48 -31.03
N PHE A 137 -14.10 13.87 -30.68
CA PHE A 137 -13.12 14.53 -31.53
C PHE A 137 -11.94 13.60 -31.79
#